data_AF-W5XMA5-F1
#
_entry.id   AF-W5XMA5-F1
#
_cell.length_a   1.000
_cell.length_b   1.000
_cell.length_c   1.000
_cell.angle_alpha   90.00
_cell.angle_beta   90.00
_cell.angle_gamma   90.00
#
_symmetry.space_group_name_H-M   'P 1'
#
loop_
_entity.id
_entity.type
_entity.pdbx_description
1 polymer ?
#
loop_
_entity_poly.entity_id
_entity_poly.type
_entity_poly.pdbx_seq_one_letter_code
_entity_poly.pdbx_strand_id
1 'polypeptide(L)'
;KDQPLLYLIHGMSGNHFDWQRKSDIEPLLPQTKLAVIMPAADLAWYTNTDYRMNYFDAISQQLPSKVASLFPQISTKRKKHFVAAMSMRGYGAFKLAFSSSYFSYAASQSGS
;
A
#
# COMPACT_ATOMS: atom_id res chain seq x y z
N LYS A 1 12.42 1.93 16.91
CA LYS A 1 11.21 1.07 16.88
C LYS A 1 10.01 2.00 16.95
N ASP A 2 8.95 1.78 16.16
CA ASP A 2 7.79 2.68 15.95
C ASP A 2 7.89 3.59 14.69
N GLN A 3 8.46 3.05 13.61
CA GLN A 3 8.57 3.72 12.31
C GLN A 3 7.23 3.69 11.55
N PRO A 4 6.72 4.83 11.06
CA PRO A 4 5.56 4.89 10.18
C PRO A 4 5.77 4.12 8.88
N LEU A 5 4.66 3.67 8.30
CA LEU A 5 4.64 2.85 7.09
C LEU A 5 3.63 3.39 6.08
N LEU A 6 4.09 3.61 4.85
CA LEU A 6 3.28 3.96 3.69
C LEU A 6 3.23 2.77 2.71
N TYR A 7 2.01 2.35 2.39
CA TYR A 7 1.76 1.45 1.27
C TYR A 7 1.52 2.29 0.02
N LEU A 8 2.36 2.09 -0.97
CA LEU A 8 2.37 2.87 -2.20
C LEU A 8 1.98 1.96 -3.37
N ILE A 9 0.76 2.13 -3.83
CA ILE A 9 0.10 1.24 -4.79
C ILE A 9 0.32 1.77 -6.22
N HIS A 10 0.90 0.94 -7.09
CA HIS A 10 1.13 1.26 -8.52
C HIS A 10 -0.17 1.25 -9.33
N GLY A 11 -0.18 1.86 -10.53
CA GLY A 11 -1.32 1.91 -11.46
C GLY A 11 -1.57 0.61 -12.24
N MET A 12 -2.62 0.57 -13.07
CA MET A 12 -3.11 -0.63 -13.78
C MET A 12 -2.08 -1.29 -14.71
N SER A 13 -1.30 -0.50 -15.45
CA SER A 13 -0.26 -1.00 -16.37
C SER A 13 1.13 -1.09 -15.73
N GLY A 14 1.20 -0.88 -14.41
CA GLY A 14 2.44 -0.80 -13.65
C GLY A 14 2.80 -2.06 -12.88
N ASN A 15 3.96 -2.04 -12.24
CA ASN A 15 4.34 -3.00 -11.22
C ASN A 15 4.99 -2.30 -10.01
N HIS A 16 5.55 -3.06 -9.08
CA HIS A 16 6.16 -2.52 -7.86
C HIS A 16 7.36 -1.57 -8.10
N PHE A 17 7.98 -1.58 -9.29
CA PHE A 17 9.05 -0.64 -9.65
C PHE A 17 8.54 0.71 -10.16
N ASP A 18 7.24 0.86 -10.43
CA ASP A 18 6.72 2.06 -11.08
C ASP A 18 7.04 3.33 -10.31
N TRP A 19 6.90 3.30 -9.00
CA TRP A 19 7.18 4.46 -8.17
C TRP A 19 8.68 4.78 -8.12
N GLN A 20 9.56 3.78 -8.10
CA GLN A 20 11.00 4.01 -8.16
C GLN A 20 11.44 4.54 -9.54
N ARG A 21 10.79 4.09 -10.62
CA ARG A 21 11.18 4.42 -11.99
C ARG A 21 10.53 5.66 -12.57
N LYS A 22 9.35 6.04 -12.06
CA LYS A 22 8.50 7.10 -12.63
C LYS A 22 8.24 8.23 -11.64
N SER A 23 8.89 8.24 -10.48
CA SER A 23 8.82 9.33 -9.52
C SER A 23 10.14 9.52 -8.79
N ASP A 24 10.32 10.69 -8.20
CA ASP A 24 11.47 11.05 -7.38
C ASP A 24 11.34 10.52 -5.93
N ILE A 25 10.68 9.38 -5.72
CA ILE A 25 10.40 8.88 -4.35
C ILE A 25 11.67 8.62 -3.55
N GLU A 26 12.74 8.15 -4.18
CA GLU A 26 14.01 7.83 -3.52
C GLU A 26 14.76 9.09 -3.03
N PRO A 27 14.95 10.15 -3.84
CA PRO A 27 15.55 11.39 -3.35
C PRO A 27 14.64 12.21 -2.41
N LEU A 28 13.32 11.98 -2.40
CA LEU A 28 12.38 12.70 -1.52
C LEU A 28 12.35 12.15 -0.07
N LEU A 29 12.75 10.90 0.14
CA LEU A 29 12.65 10.21 1.44
C LEU A 29 13.89 10.18 2.36
N PRO A 30 15.13 10.60 2.01
CA PRO A 30 16.30 10.36 2.87
C PRO A 30 16.21 10.95 4.28
N GLN A 31 15.52 12.09 4.43
CA GLN A 31 15.34 12.77 5.72
C GLN A 31 14.01 12.41 6.40
N THR A 32 13.19 11.59 5.75
CA THR A 32 11.86 11.23 6.25
C THR A 32 11.94 9.86 6.92
N LYS A 33 11.61 9.80 8.22
CA LYS A 33 11.51 8.53 8.95
C LYS A 33 10.22 7.79 8.56
N LEU A 34 10.19 7.26 7.34
CA LEU A 34 9.05 6.56 6.76
C LEU A 34 9.55 5.30 6.05
N ALA A 35 8.96 4.16 6.37
CA ALA A 35 9.11 2.97 5.55
C ALA A 35 8.09 3.02 4.41
N VAL A 36 8.50 2.58 3.22
CA VAL A 36 7.61 2.49 2.04
C VAL A 36 7.59 1.06 1.54
N ILE A 37 6.39 0.54 1.34
CA ILE A 37 6.16 -0.78 0.72
C ILE A 37 5.36 -0.58 -0.55
N MET A 38 5.85 -1.15 -1.65
CA MET A 38 5.24 -1.08 -2.97
C MET A 38 4.74 -2.46 -3.37
N PRO A 39 3.54 -2.88 -2.91
CA PRO A 39 3.03 -4.20 -3.25
C PRO A 39 2.63 -4.26 -4.72
N ALA A 40 2.98 -5.36 -5.38
CA ALA A 40 2.39 -5.70 -6.67
C ALA A 40 0.96 -6.20 -6.43
N ALA A 41 0.00 -5.58 -7.07
CA ALA A 41 -1.34 -6.13 -7.19
C ALA A 41 -1.66 -6.07 -8.67
N ASP A 42 -1.70 -7.22 -9.34
CA ASP A 42 -2.05 -7.33 -10.75
C ASP A 42 -3.45 -6.77 -11.03
N LEU A 43 -4.02 -7.02 -12.21
CA LEU A 43 -5.29 -6.45 -12.69
C LEU A 43 -6.54 -6.78 -11.86
N ALA A 44 -6.42 -7.26 -10.62
CA ALA A 44 -7.52 -7.70 -9.76
C ALA A 44 -8.18 -6.61 -8.91
N TRP A 45 -7.86 -5.32 -9.13
CA TRP A 45 -8.56 -4.18 -8.51
C TRP A 45 -8.72 -4.26 -6.98
N TYR A 46 -7.76 -4.85 -6.26
CA TYR A 46 -7.84 -5.05 -4.80
C TYR A 46 -9.16 -5.71 -4.38
N THR A 47 -9.61 -6.67 -5.17
CA THR A 47 -10.87 -7.38 -4.99
C THR A 47 -10.61 -8.87 -5.03
N ASN A 48 -11.29 -9.61 -4.16
CA ASN A 48 -11.30 -11.07 -4.24
C ASN A 48 -12.06 -11.45 -5.50
N THR A 49 -11.37 -12.08 -6.44
CA THR A 49 -11.96 -12.48 -7.73
C THR A 49 -12.64 -13.84 -7.58
N ASP A 50 -13.72 -14.06 -8.32
CA ASP A 50 -14.46 -15.34 -8.29
C ASP A 50 -13.61 -16.54 -8.76
N TYR A 51 -12.47 -16.28 -9.41
CA TYR A 51 -11.48 -17.27 -9.84
C TYR A 51 -10.44 -17.62 -8.75
N ARG A 52 -10.82 -17.54 -7.46
CA ARG A 52 -10.05 -17.99 -6.27
C ARG A 52 -8.78 -17.20 -5.92
N MET A 53 -8.56 -16.03 -6.50
CA MET A 53 -7.46 -15.16 -6.08
C MET A 53 -7.97 -14.08 -5.12
N ASN A 54 -7.67 -14.27 -3.83
CA ASN A 54 -8.08 -13.36 -2.74
C ASN A 54 -7.10 -12.18 -2.58
N TYR A 55 -6.99 -11.36 -3.62
CA TYR A 55 -6.05 -10.22 -3.64
C TYR A 55 -6.33 -9.19 -2.54
N PHE A 56 -7.61 -9.00 -2.17
CA PHE A 56 -7.94 -8.08 -1.09
C PHE A 56 -7.40 -8.60 0.26
N ASP A 57 -7.61 -9.87 0.58
CA ASP A 57 -7.14 -10.46 1.84
C ASP A 57 -5.61 -10.58 1.90
N ALA A 58 -4.99 -10.90 0.75
CA ALA A 58 -3.54 -10.93 0.63
C ALA A 58 -2.91 -9.58 1.03
N ILE A 59 -3.52 -8.47 0.62
CA ILE A 59 -2.97 -7.12 0.85
C ILE A 59 -3.44 -6.54 2.18
N SER A 60 -4.68 -6.80 2.61
CA SER A 60 -5.25 -6.23 3.82
C SER A 60 -4.93 -7.00 5.10
N GLN A 61 -4.56 -8.29 4.99
CA GLN A 61 -4.33 -9.16 6.15
C GLN A 61 -2.96 -9.84 6.11
N GLN A 62 -2.67 -10.58 5.03
CA GLN A 62 -1.46 -11.41 4.97
C GLN A 62 -0.18 -10.56 4.89
N LEU A 63 -0.21 -9.50 4.06
CA LEU A 63 0.92 -8.61 3.87
C LEU A 63 1.27 -7.83 5.16
N PRO A 64 0.32 -7.17 5.86
CA PRO A 64 0.59 -6.59 7.18
C PRO A 64 1.23 -7.57 8.17
N SER A 65 0.73 -8.81 8.21
CA SER A 65 1.27 -9.85 9.10
C SER A 65 2.72 -10.20 8.76
N LYS A 66 3.03 -10.35 7.46
CA LYS A 66 4.42 -10.59 6.99
C LYS A 66 5.32 -9.40 7.29
N VAL A 67 4.84 -8.17 7.08
CA VAL A 67 5.61 -6.95 7.34
C VAL A 67 5.95 -6.82 8.82
N ALA A 68 4.98 -7.06 9.70
CA ALA A 68 5.21 -7.03 11.14
C ALA A 68 6.23 -8.09 11.59
N SER A 69 6.21 -9.28 10.97
CA SER A 69 7.16 -10.35 11.27
C SER A 69 8.57 -10.08 10.75
N LEU A 70 8.71 -9.54 9.53
CA LEU A 70 10.00 -9.32 8.88
C LEU A 70 10.68 -8.02 9.34
N PHE A 71 9.88 -7.01 9.69
CA PHE A 71 10.37 -5.66 10.00
C PHE A 71 9.82 -5.20 11.36
N PRO A 72 10.36 -5.71 12.49
CA PRO A 72 9.87 -5.39 13.84
C PRO A 72 10.06 -3.90 14.24
N GLN A 73 10.81 -3.12 13.46
CA GLN A 73 10.94 -1.67 13.63
C GLN A 73 9.70 -0.88 13.21
N ILE A 74 8.85 -1.47 12.35
CA ILE A 74 7.60 -0.86 11.87
C ILE A 74 6.62 -0.72 13.03
N SER A 75 5.86 0.37 13.02
CA SER A 75 4.80 0.60 14.00
C SER A 75 3.73 -0.49 13.92
N THR A 76 3.04 -0.74 15.04
CA THR A 76 1.78 -1.49 15.05
C THR A 76 0.57 -0.57 15.19
N LYS A 77 0.79 0.74 15.31
CA LYS A 77 -0.26 1.72 15.58
C LYS A 77 -0.91 2.14 14.27
N ARG A 78 -2.22 1.91 14.13
CA ARG A 78 -3.03 2.33 12.98
C ARG A 78 -2.74 3.76 12.51
N LYS A 79 -2.61 4.71 13.45
CA LYS A 79 -2.31 6.15 13.19
C LYS A 79 -1.00 6.43 12.44
N LYS A 80 -0.14 5.43 12.28
CA LYS A 80 1.15 5.48 11.58
C LYS A 80 1.18 4.62 10.31
N HIS A 81 0.04 4.08 9.91
CA HIS A 81 -0.11 3.30 8.68
C HIS A 81 -0.92 4.08 7.67
N PHE A 82 -0.33 4.27 6.50
CA PHE A 82 -0.85 5.09 5.43
C PHE A 82 -0.95 4.26 4.15
N VAL A 83 -1.92 4.58 3.30
CA VAL A 83 -2.03 4.01 1.96
C VAL A 83 -2.21 5.13 0.93
N ALA A 84 -1.48 5.05 -0.17
CA ALA A 84 -1.62 5.98 -1.28
C ALA A 84 -1.60 5.23 -2.61
N ALA A 85 -2.39 5.70 -3.57
CA ALA A 85 -2.45 5.12 -4.91
C ALA A 85 -2.56 6.20 -6.00
N MET A 86 -2.07 5.87 -7.20
CA MET A 86 -2.19 6.70 -8.40
C MET A 86 -3.24 6.13 -9.37
N SER A 87 -3.96 7.01 -10.06
CA SER A 87 -4.94 6.73 -11.10
C SER A 87 -6.08 5.82 -10.61
N MET A 88 -6.60 4.95 -11.47
CA MET A 88 -7.72 4.01 -11.24
C MET A 88 -7.64 3.15 -9.96
N ARG A 89 -6.49 3.12 -9.28
CA ARG A 89 -6.30 2.39 -8.02
C ARG A 89 -6.46 3.25 -6.77
N GLY A 90 -6.82 4.52 -6.92
CA GLY A 90 -7.44 5.31 -5.86
C GLY A 90 -8.60 4.59 -5.19
N TYR A 91 -9.43 3.91 -5.98
CA TYR A 91 -10.46 2.99 -5.50
C TYR A 91 -9.89 1.91 -4.58
N GLY A 92 -8.76 1.29 -4.95
CA GLY A 92 -8.08 0.27 -4.15
C GLY A 92 -7.57 0.80 -2.81
N ALA A 93 -6.94 1.99 -2.80
CA ALA A 93 -6.50 2.64 -1.57
C ALA A 93 -7.67 2.98 -0.65
N PHE A 94 -8.76 3.52 -1.19
CA PHE A 94 -9.95 3.82 -0.39
C PHE A 94 -10.67 2.55 0.08
N LYS A 95 -10.82 1.55 -0.77
CA LYS A 95 -11.40 0.25 -0.41
C LYS A 95 -10.63 -0.39 0.74
N LEU A 96 -9.29 -0.41 0.67
CA LEU A 96 -8.43 -0.88 1.75
C LEU A 96 -8.63 -0.05 3.03
N ALA A 97 -8.69 1.28 2.93
CA ALA A 97 -8.84 2.14 4.09
C ALA A 97 -10.22 2.07 4.75
N PHE A 98 -11.30 1.88 3.98
CA PHE A 98 -12.66 1.74 4.51
C PHE A 98 -12.95 0.33 5.02
N SER A 99 -12.37 -0.68 4.38
CA SER A 99 -12.66 -2.10 4.68
C SER A 99 -11.64 -2.73 5.63
N SER A 100 -10.51 -2.07 5.91
CA SER A 100 -9.49 -2.53 6.86
C SER A 100 -9.33 -1.55 8.02
N SER A 101 -9.21 -2.09 9.23
CA SER A 101 -8.84 -1.32 10.42
C SER A 101 -7.35 -1.00 10.49
N TYR A 102 -6.55 -1.41 9.50
CA TYR A 102 -5.10 -1.29 9.54
C TYR A 102 -4.59 0.12 9.17
N PHE A 103 -5.29 0.86 8.32
CA PHE A 103 -4.86 2.16 7.79
C PHE A 103 -5.60 3.32 8.47
N SER A 104 -4.88 4.43 8.72
CA SER A 104 -5.46 5.66 9.29
C SER A 104 -5.69 6.77 8.27
N TYR A 105 -4.86 6.84 7.23
CA TYR A 105 -4.98 7.82 6.16
C TYR A 105 -4.88 7.13 4.80
N ALA A 106 -5.67 7.64 3.86
CA ALA A 106 -5.70 7.18 2.47
C ALA A 106 -5.59 8.37 1.53
N ALA A 107 -4.79 8.24 0.47
CA ALA A 107 -4.69 9.21 -0.60
C ALA A 107 -4.92 8.56 -1.96
N SER A 108 -5.63 9.28 -2.82
CA SER A 108 -5.85 8.91 -4.22
C SER A 108 -5.42 10.09 -5.08
N GLN A 109 -4.47 9.87 -5.98
CA GLN A 109 -4.03 10.88 -6.94
C GLN A 109 -4.54 10.48 -8.32
N SER A 110 -5.53 11.23 -8.83
CA SER A 110 -6.20 10.98 -10.12
C SER A 110 -7.04 9.70 -10.21
N GLY A 111 -7.61 9.23 -9.10
CA GLY A 111 -8.52 8.07 -9.09
C GLY A 111 -9.96 8.40 -9.44
N SER A 112 -10.56 7.51 -10.23
CA SER A 112 -11.98 7.42 -10.59
C SER A 112 -12.69 6.37 -9.75
#